data_AF-A0A8W8KEN7-F1
#
_entry.id   AF-A0A8W8KEN7-F1
#
_cell.length_a   1.000
_cell.length_b   1.000
_cell.length_c   1.000
_cell.angle_alpha   90.00
_cell.angle_beta   90.00
_cell.angle_gamma   90.00
#
_symmetry.space_group_name_H-M   'P 1'
#
loop_
_entity.id
_entity.type
_entity.pdbx_description
1 polymer ?
#
loop_
_entity_poly.entity_id
_entity_poly.type
_entity_poly.pdbx_seq_one_letter_code
_entity_poly.pdbx_strand_id
1 'polypeptide(L)'
;FNIDYEVPESSTITLSTEFMARIHLSRCFLAFYVVALVVFLLAFIFGLVVCCWRRSKWAYIAGLCAYIAAFATAAAIAFFHGAEYLERNKIEDTTEFYSKWTAGLQNATTRSYGWSYVLGWVGMILAALSATFYSVAGCYIGGERYDDKEYLDKRREYMETQMGPDYYYGRPYPQPAMIGPYVYDMETRRQLPAIGYGDPYVSWS
;
A
#
# COMPACT_ATOMS: atom_id res chain seq x y z
N PHE A 1 -4.87 16.04 -28.54
CA PHE A 1 -3.43 15.78 -28.69
C PHE A 1 -3.29 14.31 -29.02
N ASN A 2 -3.05 13.97 -30.29
CA ASN A 2 -2.67 12.61 -30.67
C ASN A 2 -1.15 12.54 -30.47
N ILE A 3 -0.70 11.78 -29.47
CA ILE A 3 0.73 11.59 -29.21
C ILE A 3 1.10 10.29 -29.93
N ASP A 4 1.73 10.41 -31.10
CA ASP A 4 2.21 9.24 -31.83
C ASP A 4 3.48 8.70 -31.14
N TYR A 5 3.39 7.44 -30.71
CA TYR A 5 4.49 6.71 -30.10
C TYR A 5 5.24 5.83 -31.11
N GLU A 6 4.89 5.92 -32.39
CA GLU A 6 5.45 5.12 -33.47
C GLU A 6 6.68 5.81 -34.07
N VAL A 7 7.63 5.00 -34.54
CA VAL A 7 8.76 5.51 -35.31
C VAL A 7 8.22 5.82 -36.71
N PRO A 8 8.40 7.04 -37.24
CA PRO A 8 7.89 7.38 -38.57
C PRO A 8 8.48 6.44 -39.64
N GLU A 9 7.62 5.72 -40.37
CA GLU A 9 8.02 4.75 -41.40
C GLU A 9 8.77 5.38 -42.59
N SER A 10 8.67 6.70 -42.78
CA SER A 10 9.17 7.39 -43.97
C SER A 10 10.61 7.91 -43.87
N SER A 11 11.33 7.69 -42.77
CA SER A 11 12.65 8.31 -42.60
C SER A 11 13.81 7.36 -42.96
N THR A 12 14.38 7.57 -44.15
CA THR A 12 15.76 7.24 -44.52
C THR A 12 16.82 7.99 -43.68
N ILE A 13 16.42 8.63 -42.58
CA ILE A 13 17.25 9.41 -41.66
C ILE A 13 17.63 8.48 -40.51
N THR A 14 18.92 8.28 -40.29
CA THR A 14 19.45 7.65 -39.08
C THR A 14 19.04 8.46 -37.87
N LEU A 15 17.94 8.05 -37.22
CA LEU A 15 17.42 8.64 -35.99
C LEU A 15 18.51 8.61 -34.90
N SER A 16 18.70 9.71 -34.17
CA SER A 16 19.71 9.72 -33.10
C SER A 16 19.31 8.82 -31.93
N THR A 17 20.33 8.37 -31.21
CA THR A 17 20.16 7.60 -29.97
C THR A 17 19.34 8.36 -28.93
N GLU A 18 19.46 9.69 -28.89
CA GLU A 18 18.75 10.56 -27.95
C GLU A 18 17.24 10.64 -28.28
N PHE A 19 16.90 10.71 -29.57
CA PHE A 19 15.50 10.68 -30.00
C PHE A 19 14.85 9.33 -29.69
N MET A 20 15.56 8.22 -29.91
CA MET A 20 15.09 6.89 -29.51
C MET A 20 14.89 6.77 -28.00
N ALA A 21 15.85 7.28 -27.21
CA ALA A 21 15.75 7.28 -25.75
C ALA A 21 14.49 8.04 -25.27
N ARG A 22 14.17 9.18 -25.88
CA ARG A 22 12.94 9.94 -25.59
C ARG A 22 11.66 9.13 -25.83
N ILE A 23 11.57 8.40 -26.94
CA ILE A 23 10.41 7.54 -27.23
C ILE A 23 10.27 6.46 -26.16
N HIS A 24 11.36 5.78 -25.82
CA HIS A 24 11.35 4.76 -24.78
C HIS A 24 10.95 5.31 -23.42
N LEU A 25 11.47 6.48 -23.03
CA LEU A 25 11.08 7.16 -21.78
C LEU A 25 9.59 7.51 -21.77
N SER A 26 9.04 7.96 -22.90
CA SER A 26 7.61 8.29 -23.03
C SER A 26 6.72 7.05 -22.89
N ARG A 27 7.15 5.91 -23.45
CA ARG A 27 6.47 4.61 -23.28
C ARG A 27 6.56 4.09 -21.84
N CYS A 28 7.74 4.22 -21.21
CA CYS A 28 7.94 3.86 -19.81
C CYS A 28 7.08 4.72 -18.88
N PHE A 29 6.98 6.04 -19.10
CA PHE A 29 6.09 6.92 -18.36
C PHE A 29 4.65 6.37 -18.31
N LEU A 30 4.08 6.07 -19.49
CA LEU A 30 2.72 5.53 -19.58
C LEU A 30 2.61 4.16 -18.88
N ALA A 31 3.54 3.25 -19.16
CA ALA A 31 3.53 1.90 -18.59
C ALA A 31 3.57 1.93 -17.05
N PHE A 32 4.50 2.67 -16.45
CA PHE A 32 4.61 2.78 -15.00
C PHE A 32 3.42 3.48 -14.36
N TYR A 33 2.83 4.47 -15.04
CA TYR A 33 1.62 5.14 -14.55
C TYR A 33 0.41 4.20 -14.52
N VAL A 34 0.21 3.39 -15.56
CA VAL A 34 -0.85 2.36 -15.60
C VAL A 34 -0.62 1.31 -14.52
N VAL A 35 0.61 0.81 -14.36
CA VAL A 35 0.96 -0.14 -13.30
C VAL A 35 0.67 0.46 -11.91
N ALA A 36 1.04 1.72 -11.69
CA ALA A 36 0.75 2.40 -10.43
C ALA A 36 -0.75 2.43 -10.12
N LEU A 37 -1.60 2.77 -11.10
CA LEU A 37 -3.05 2.79 -10.92
C LEU A 37 -3.62 1.41 -10.59
N VAL A 38 -3.22 0.38 -11.34
CA VAL A 38 -3.70 -1.00 -11.11
C VAL A 38 -3.28 -1.50 -9.72
N VAL A 39 -2.01 -1.31 -9.36
CA VAL A 39 -1.51 -1.75 -8.05
C VAL A 39 -2.14 -0.96 -6.90
N PHE A 40 -2.43 0.34 -7.10
CA PHE A 40 -3.13 1.14 -6.10
C PHE A 40 -4.58 0.69 -5.91
N LEU A 41 -5.28 0.32 -6.99
CA LEU A 41 -6.62 -0.27 -6.89
C LEU A 41 -6.60 -1.61 -6.13
N LEU A 42 -5.60 -2.45 -6.36
CA LEU A 42 -5.41 -3.68 -5.58
C LEU A 42 -5.16 -3.37 -4.11
N ALA A 43 -4.31 -2.39 -3.80
CA ALA A 43 -4.09 -1.93 -2.43
C ALA A 43 -5.39 -1.46 -1.75
N PHE A 44 -6.24 -0.73 -2.48
CA PHE A 44 -7.54 -0.31 -1.99
C PHE A 44 -8.46 -1.50 -1.68
N ILE A 45 -8.55 -2.49 -2.58
CA ILE A 45 -9.34 -3.71 -2.35
C ILE A 45 -8.85 -4.46 -1.12
N PHE A 46 -7.54 -4.67 -0.98
CA PHE A 46 -6.98 -5.30 0.22
C PHE A 46 -7.24 -4.48 1.49
N GLY A 47 -7.19 -3.16 1.40
CA GLY A 47 -7.56 -2.25 2.49
C GLY A 47 -9.03 -2.40 2.93
N LEU A 48 -9.97 -2.55 1.99
CA LEU A 48 -11.37 -2.84 2.32
C LEU A 48 -11.54 -4.19 3.01
N VAL A 49 -10.82 -5.22 2.56
CA VAL A 49 -10.82 -6.54 3.22
C VAL A 49 -10.28 -6.45 4.65
N VAL A 50 -9.26 -5.59 4.91
CA VAL A 50 -8.78 -5.31 6.28
C VAL A 50 -9.89 -4.70 7.13
N CYS A 51 -10.63 -3.71 6.60
CA CYS A 51 -11.73 -3.07 7.33
C CYS A 51 -12.79 -4.09 7.75
N CYS A 52 -13.15 -5.01 6.86
CA CYS A 52 -14.21 -6.00 7.12
C CYS A 52 -13.76 -7.19 7.97
N TRP A 53 -12.51 -7.64 7.84
CA TRP A 53 -12.04 -8.90 8.44
C TRP A 53 -10.98 -8.72 9.55
N ARG A 54 -10.55 -7.47 9.81
CA ARG A 54 -9.54 -7.06 10.81
C ARG A 54 -8.34 -7.99 10.87
N ARG A 55 -7.80 -8.40 9.72
CA ARG A 55 -6.71 -9.38 9.62
C ARG A 55 -5.39 -8.70 9.26
N SER A 56 -4.45 -8.63 10.22
CA SER A 56 -3.14 -7.96 10.10
C SER A 56 -2.34 -8.29 8.83
N LYS A 57 -2.35 -9.54 8.35
CA LYS A 57 -1.62 -9.94 7.12
C LYS A 57 -2.04 -9.13 5.88
N TRP A 58 -3.33 -8.80 5.74
CA TRP A 58 -3.84 -8.04 4.60
C TRP A 58 -3.47 -6.56 4.68
N ALA A 59 -3.27 -6.03 5.90
CA ALA A 59 -2.84 -4.64 6.10
C ALA A 59 -1.42 -4.43 5.61
N TYR A 60 -0.50 -5.36 5.92
CA TYR A 60 0.87 -5.32 5.39
C TYR A 60 0.92 -5.44 3.86
N ILE A 61 0.11 -6.34 3.28
CA ILE A 61 0.03 -6.50 1.82
C ILE A 61 -0.53 -5.23 1.15
N ALA A 62 -1.61 -4.65 1.70
CA ALA A 62 -2.19 -3.40 1.21
C ALA A 62 -1.18 -2.24 1.27
N GLY A 63 -0.45 -2.12 2.39
CA GLY A 63 0.62 -1.14 2.55
C GLY A 63 1.75 -1.30 1.54
N LEU A 64 2.23 -2.53 1.34
CA LEU A 64 3.27 -2.82 0.34
C LEU A 64 2.81 -2.46 -1.08
N CYS A 65 1.60 -2.86 -1.47
CA CYS A 65 1.04 -2.51 -2.78
C CYS A 65 0.91 -0.98 -2.93
N ALA A 66 0.45 -0.27 -1.91
CA ALA A 66 0.35 1.19 -1.94
C ALA A 66 1.73 1.87 -2.08
N TYR A 67 2.78 1.36 -1.43
CA TYR A 67 4.14 1.85 -1.64
C TYR A 67 4.65 1.59 -3.06
N ILE A 68 4.43 0.39 -3.60
CA ILE A 68 4.80 0.06 -4.99
C ILE A 68 4.12 1.03 -5.95
N ALA A 69 2.84 1.34 -5.74
CA ALA A 69 2.12 2.32 -6.55
C ALA A 69 2.70 3.73 -6.43
N ALA A 70 3.05 4.17 -5.21
CA ALA A 70 3.69 5.47 -4.99
C ALA A 70 5.04 5.57 -5.71
N PHE A 71 5.91 4.57 -5.56
CA PHE A 71 7.21 4.54 -6.25
C PHE A 71 7.07 4.41 -7.77
N ALA A 72 6.11 3.64 -8.27
CA ALA A 72 5.82 3.55 -9.70
C ALA A 72 5.33 4.90 -10.26
N THR A 73 4.51 5.64 -9.50
CA THR A 73 4.10 7.00 -9.88
C THR A 73 5.29 7.96 -9.89
N ALA A 74 6.16 7.88 -8.89
CA ALA A 74 7.40 8.66 -8.84
C ALA A 74 8.31 8.37 -10.05
N ALA A 75 8.48 7.09 -10.40
CA ALA A 75 9.23 6.66 -11.57
C ALA A 75 8.61 7.17 -12.88
N ALA A 76 7.28 7.12 -13.02
CA ALA A 76 6.59 7.68 -14.17
C ALA A 76 6.89 9.19 -14.32
N ILE A 77 6.76 9.97 -13.24
CA ILE A 77 7.07 11.40 -13.26
C ILE A 77 8.55 11.65 -13.61
N ALA A 78 9.47 10.81 -13.12
CA ALA A 78 10.88 10.88 -13.48
C ALA A 78 11.14 10.60 -14.97
N PHE A 79 10.47 9.61 -15.57
CA PHE A 79 10.58 9.35 -17.01
C PHE A 79 10.00 10.47 -17.86
N PHE A 80 8.89 11.07 -17.42
CA PHE A 80 8.32 12.27 -18.05
C PHE A 80 9.32 13.43 -18.07
N HIS A 81 9.95 13.72 -16.92
CA HIS A 81 11.00 14.75 -16.84
C HIS A 81 12.24 14.40 -17.67
N GLY A 82 12.62 13.13 -17.72
CA GLY A 82 13.71 12.65 -18.56
C GLY A 82 13.44 12.88 -20.05
N ALA A 83 12.23 12.55 -20.52
CA ALA A 83 11.83 12.80 -21.90
C ALA A 83 11.81 14.30 -22.22
N GLU A 84 11.27 15.13 -21.32
CA GLU A 84 11.28 16.58 -21.49
C GLU A 84 12.71 17.16 -21.53
N TYR A 85 13.60 16.65 -20.67
CA TYR A 85 14.99 17.10 -20.65
C TYR A 85 15.68 16.82 -22.00
N LEU A 86 15.46 15.64 -22.57
CA LEU A 86 16.00 15.27 -23.88
C LEU A 86 15.48 16.18 -24.99
N GLU A 87 14.16 16.41 -25.04
CA GLU A 87 13.53 17.31 -26.01
C GLU A 87 14.10 18.72 -25.97
N ARG A 88 14.39 19.23 -24.77
CA ARG A 88 14.81 20.62 -24.60
C ARG A 88 16.30 20.84 -24.80
N ASN A 89 17.13 19.88 -24.39
CA ASN A 89 18.56 20.12 -24.21
C ASN A 89 19.46 19.23 -25.07
N LYS A 90 18.96 18.11 -25.62
CA LYS A 90 19.81 17.12 -26.27
C LYS A 90 19.42 16.77 -27.70
N ILE A 91 18.13 16.72 -28.03
CA ILE A 91 17.71 16.35 -29.37
C ILE A 91 17.95 17.54 -30.30
N GLU A 92 18.81 17.32 -31.28
CA GLU A 92 19.24 18.32 -32.25
C GLU A 92 18.90 17.96 -33.69
N ASP A 93 18.36 16.76 -33.91
CA ASP A 93 18.23 16.17 -35.25
C ASP A 93 17.03 16.72 -36.04
N THR A 94 16.06 17.33 -35.36
CA THR A 94 14.87 17.91 -36.01
C THR A 94 14.65 19.35 -35.56
N THR A 95 14.14 20.17 -36.46
CA THR A 95 13.78 21.58 -36.20
C THR A 95 12.54 21.73 -35.31
N GLU A 96 11.87 20.62 -35.01
CA GLU A 96 10.63 20.57 -34.23
C GLU A 96 10.86 20.81 -32.74
N PHE A 97 12.07 20.54 -32.23
CA PHE A 97 12.36 20.65 -30.80
C PHE A 97 12.97 21.99 -30.40
N TYR A 98 12.72 22.38 -29.15
CA TYR A 98 13.06 23.70 -28.59
C TYR A 98 14.53 24.09 -28.80
N SER A 99 15.46 23.13 -28.70
CA SER A 99 16.89 23.35 -28.90
C SER A 99 17.23 23.97 -30.28
N LYS A 100 16.46 23.62 -31.33
CA LYS A 100 16.68 24.09 -32.70
C LYS A 100 15.78 25.25 -33.12
N TRP A 101 14.91 25.74 -32.23
CA TRP A 101 14.05 26.88 -32.54
C TRP A 101 14.86 28.18 -32.66
N THR A 102 14.37 29.11 -33.47
CA THR A 102 14.96 30.46 -33.58
C THR A 102 14.85 31.22 -32.27
N ALA A 103 15.79 32.14 -32.00
CA ALA A 103 15.81 32.90 -30.74
C ALA A 103 14.51 33.68 -30.48
N GLY A 104 13.86 34.19 -31.54
CA GLY A 104 12.56 34.86 -31.42
C GLY A 104 11.46 33.92 -30.92
N LEU A 105 11.44 32.68 -31.40
CA LEU A 105 10.44 31.68 -31.02
C LEU A 105 10.67 31.15 -29.59
N GLN A 106 11.93 30.97 -29.21
CA GLN A 106 12.29 30.62 -27.84
C GLN A 106 11.87 31.71 -26.84
N ASN A 107 12.10 32.98 -27.17
CA ASN A 107 11.75 34.11 -26.30
C ASN A 107 10.23 34.35 -26.21
N ALA A 108 9.48 34.03 -27.26
CA ALA A 108 8.02 34.18 -27.28
C ALA A 108 7.27 32.99 -26.66
N THR A 109 7.93 31.86 -26.40
CA THR A 109 7.28 30.64 -25.92
C THR A 109 7.48 30.45 -24.41
N THR A 110 6.38 30.45 -23.66
CA THR A 110 6.37 30.08 -22.24
C THR A 110 5.75 28.69 -22.07
N ARG A 111 6.37 27.83 -21.26
CA ARG A 111 5.80 26.54 -20.88
C ARG A 111 5.27 26.60 -19.45
N SER A 112 4.08 26.05 -19.26
CA SER A 112 3.48 25.80 -17.96
C SER A 112 3.04 24.34 -17.85
N TYR A 113 3.00 23.82 -16.63
CA TYR A 113 2.46 22.49 -16.37
C TYR A 113 0.96 22.59 -16.10
N GLY A 114 0.20 21.66 -16.68
CA GLY A 114 -1.24 21.57 -16.45
C GLY A 114 -1.59 20.94 -15.10
N TRP A 115 -2.88 20.97 -14.75
CA TRP A 115 -3.39 20.37 -13.51
C TRP A 115 -3.07 18.88 -13.34
N SER A 116 -3.03 18.12 -14.43
CA SER A 116 -2.67 16.69 -14.39
C SER A 116 -1.29 16.43 -13.79
N TYR A 117 -0.33 17.34 -14.01
CA TYR A 117 1.00 17.25 -13.41
C TYR A 117 0.93 17.40 -11.88
N VAL A 118 0.19 18.40 -11.41
CA VAL A 118 -0.03 18.65 -9.98
C VAL A 118 -0.75 17.45 -9.34
N LEU A 119 -1.79 16.93 -10.00
CA LEU A 119 -2.52 15.75 -9.54
C LEU A 119 -1.63 14.49 -9.49
N GLY A 120 -0.64 14.36 -10.38
CA GLY A 120 0.34 13.27 -10.33
C GLY A 120 1.16 13.28 -9.03
N TRP A 121 1.69 14.45 -8.63
CA TRP A 121 2.43 14.61 -7.38
C TRP A 121 1.54 14.39 -6.15
N VAL A 122 0.35 14.98 -6.15
CA VAL A 122 -0.61 14.81 -5.05
C VAL A 122 -1.01 13.35 -4.88
N GLY A 123 -1.30 12.65 -5.99
CA GLY A 123 -1.63 11.23 -5.99
C GLY A 123 -0.49 10.36 -5.43
N MET A 124 0.75 10.64 -5.84
CA MET A 124 1.94 9.95 -5.32
C MET A 124 2.08 10.11 -3.79
N ILE A 125 1.93 11.33 -3.27
CA ILE A 125 2.04 11.62 -1.83
C ILE A 125 0.91 10.93 -1.06
N LEU A 126 -0.34 11.04 -1.52
CA LEU A 126 -1.49 10.41 -0.88
C LEU A 126 -1.38 8.88 -0.90
N ALA A 127 -0.82 8.29 -1.95
CA ALA A 127 -0.54 6.86 -2.00
C ALA A 127 0.50 6.44 -0.96
N ALA A 128 1.59 7.21 -0.80
CA ALA A 128 2.59 6.97 0.23
C ALA A 128 2.01 7.11 1.64
N LEU A 129 1.20 8.14 1.90
CA LEU A 129 0.51 8.31 3.19
C LEU A 129 -0.44 7.14 3.47
N SER A 130 -1.22 6.71 2.48
CA SER A 130 -2.09 5.54 2.61
C SER A 130 -1.28 4.28 2.97
N ALA A 131 -0.11 4.09 2.36
CA ALA A 131 0.80 2.99 2.68
C ALA A 131 1.32 3.03 4.13
N THR A 132 1.67 4.22 4.63
CA THR A 132 2.07 4.40 6.03
C THR A 132 0.93 4.04 6.98
N PHE A 133 -0.29 4.49 6.71
CA PHE A 133 -1.44 4.17 7.55
C PHE A 133 -1.79 2.69 7.55
N TYR A 134 -1.72 2.00 6.40
CA TYR A 134 -1.89 0.55 6.36
C TYR A 134 -0.81 -0.19 7.15
N SER A 135 0.43 0.29 7.13
CA SER A 135 1.53 -0.30 7.90
C SER A 135 1.30 -0.13 9.41
N VAL A 136 0.90 1.06 9.85
CA VAL A 136 0.57 1.34 11.26
C VAL A 136 -0.63 0.52 11.72
N ALA A 137 -1.69 0.45 10.92
CA ALA A 137 -2.86 -0.37 11.22
C ALA A 137 -2.50 -1.87 11.31
N GLY A 138 -1.60 -2.35 10.44
CA GLY A 138 -1.07 -3.71 10.50
C GLY A 138 -0.35 -4.01 11.82
N CYS A 139 0.50 -3.09 12.28
CA CYS A 139 1.19 -3.21 13.57
C CYS A 139 0.21 -3.22 14.74
N TYR A 140 -0.79 -2.32 14.75
CA TYR A 140 -1.78 -2.26 15.82
C TYR A 140 -2.59 -3.56 15.95
N ILE A 141 -3.15 -4.04 14.84
CA ILE A 141 -3.93 -5.30 14.81
C ILE A 141 -3.04 -6.52 15.10
N GLY A 142 -1.75 -6.46 14.73
CA GLY A 142 -0.76 -7.48 15.04
C GLY A 142 -0.45 -7.56 16.53
N GLY A 143 -0.30 -6.40 17.19
CA GLY A 143 -0.05 -6.28 18.63
C GLY A 143 -1.21 -6.84 19.45
N GLU A 144 -2.45 -6.42 19.19
CA GLU A 144 -3.63 -6.92 19.91
C GLU A 144 -3.70 -8.46 19.90
N ARG A 145 -3.39 -9.08 18.74
CA ARG A 145 -3.39 -10.54 18.62
C ARG A 145 -2.23 -11.24 19.29
N TYR A 146 -1.10 -10.55 19.44
CA TYR A 146 0.04 -11.09 20.17
C TYR A 146 -0.29 -11.10 21.66
N ASP A 147 -0.83 -9.99 22.18
CA ASP A 147 -1.25 -9.85 23.58
C ASP A 147 -2.35 -10.86 23.94
N ASP A 148 -3.35 -11.04 23.08
CA ASP A 148 -4.42 -12.04 23.25
C ASP A 148 -3.86 -13.46 23.35
N LYS A 149 -2.90 -13.81 22.49
CA LYS A 149 -2.28 -15.14 22.49
C LYS A 149 -1.43 -15.37 23.73
N GLU A 150 -0.61 -14.41 24.10
CA GLU A 150 0.23 -14.50 25.30
C GLU A 150 -0.62 -14.68 26.56
N TYR A 151 -1.72 -13.93 26.68
CA TYR A 151 -2.67 -14.09 27.79
C TYR A 151 -3.28 -15.50 27.82
N LEU A 152 -3.71 -16.03 26.68
CA LEU A 152 -4.30 -17.37 26.58
C LEU A 152 -3.29 -18.48 26.87
N ASP A 153 -2.05 -18.35 26.40
CA ASP A 153 -0.98 -19.32 26.63
C ASP A 153 -0.58 -19.34 28.11
N LYS A 154 -0.38 -18.17 28.74
CA LYS A 154 -0.14 -18.07 30.19
C LYS A 154 -1.29 -18.68 30.99
N ARG A 155 -2.55 -18.40 30.62
CA ARG A 155 -3.72 -18.99 31.27
C ARG A 155 -3.74 -20.52 31.13
N ARG A 156 -3.36 -21.05 29.97
CA ARG A 156 -3.24 -22.50 29.75
C ARG A 156 -2.17 -23.11 30.65
N GLU A 157 -1.00 -22.49 30.72
CA GLU A 157 0.11 -22.92 31.58
C GLU A 157 -0.29 -22.95 33.07
N TYR A 158 -0.97 -21.91 33.56
CA TYR A 158 -1.50 -21.87 34.93
C TYR A 158 -2.53 -22.99 35.20
N MET A 159 -3.41 -23.29 34.23
CA MET A 159 -4.37 -24.39 34.37
C MET A 159 -3.68 -25.76 34.38
N GLU A 160 -2.65 -25.94 33.56
CA GLU A 160 -1.85 -27.18 33.47
C GLU A 160 -0.99 -27.39 34.72
N THR A 161 -0.40 -26.35 35.30
CA THR A 161 0.35 -26.45 36.57
C THR A 161 -0.54 -26.66 37.78
N GLN A 162 -1.78 -26.14 37.79
CA GLN A 162 -2.76 -26.47 38.85
C GLN A 162 -3.35 -27.88 38.68
N MET A 163 -3.45 -28.38 37.45
CA MET A 163 -3.74 -29.79 37.14
C MET A 163 -2.44 -30.59 37.04
N GLY A 164 -1.62 -30.57 38.09
CA GLY A 164 -0.40 -31.38 38.16
C GLY A 164 -0.66 -32.87 37.84
N PRO A 165 0.38 -33.65 37.47
CA PRO A 165 0.30 -35.02 36.95
C PRO A 165 -0.34 -36.10 37.86
N ASP A 166 -0.96 -35.71 38.98
CA ASP A 166 -1.49 -36.61 40.01
C ASP A 166 -2.95 -37.05 39.82
N TYR A 167 -3.63 -36.68 38.73
CA TYR A 167 -5.04 -37.04 38.54
C TYR A 167 -5.29 -38.40 37.87
N TYR A 168 -4.27 -39.25 37.68
CA TYR A 168 -4.46 -40.56 37.03
C TYR A 168 -4.61 -41.77 37.97
N TYR A 169 -4.37 -41.65 39.28
CA TYR A 169 -4.51 -42.82 40.18
C TYR A 169 -5.25 -42.49 41.47
N GLY A 170 -6.57 -42.74 41.44
CA GLY A 170 -7.31 -43.25 42.58
C GLY A 170 -8.14 -42.23 43.35
N ARG A 171 -9.44 -42.14 43.00
CA ARG A 171 -10.54 -42.35 43.96
C ARG A 171 -11.90 -42.45 43.26
N PRO A 172 -12.88 -43.17 43.83
CA PRO A 172 -14.06 -43.65 43.12
C PRO A 172 -15.31 -42.86 43.54
N TYR A 173 -15.71 -41.84 42.78
CA TYR A 173 -17.09 -41.31 42.81
C TYR A 173 -17.42 -40.67 41.43
N PRO A 174 -18.69 -40.73 40.97
CA PRO A 174 -19.03 -40.60 39.58
C PRO A 174 -19.09 -39.14 39.18
N GLN A 175 -18.13 -38.69 38.37
CA GLN A 175 -18.22 -37.42 37.65
C GLN A 175 -18.81 -37.73 36.26
N PRO A 176 -19.85 -36.99 35.81
CA PRO A 176 -20.39 -37.15 34.47
C PRO A 176 -19.33 -36.68 33.46
N ALA A 177 -18.68 -37.64 32.83
CA ALA A 177 -17.75 -37.42 31.75
C ALA A 177 -18.50 -36.94 30.51
N MET A 178 -18.39 -35.66 30.17
CA MET A 178 -18.58 -35.19 28.80
C MET A 178 -18.06 -33.77 28.64
N ILE A 179 -16.76 -33.64 28.32
CA ILE A 179 -16.24 -32.46 27.63
C ILE A 179 -15.33 -32.96 26.51
N GLY A 180 -15.97 -33.34 25.40
CA GLY A 180 -15.31 -33.54 24.11
C GLY A 180 -14.94 -32.20 23.44
N PRO A 181 -14.26 -32.22 22.29
CA PRO A 181 -13.43 -31.11 21.77
C PRO A 181 -14.22 -29.92 21.17
N TYR A 182 -15.47 -29.70 21.56
CA TYR A 182 -16.37 -28.72 20.94
C TYR A 182 -16.77 -27.53 21.83
N VAL A 183 -16.13 -27.33 22.99
CA VAL A 183 -16.38 -26.15 23.84
C VAL A 183 -15.57 -24.94 23.36
N TYR A 184 -15.68 -24.61 22.07
CA TYR A 184 -15.07 -23.41 21.51
C TYR A 184 -16.08 -22.37 21.01
N ASP A 185 -17.39 -22.65 21.08
CA ASP A 185 -18.39 -21.81 20.39
C ASP A 185 -19.48 -21.16 21.28
N MET A 186 -19.46 -21.37 22.61
CA MET A 186 -20.49 -20.79 23.48
C MET A 186 -20.02 -19.62 24.36
N GLU A 187 -18.71 -19.39 24.53
CA GLU A 187 -18.21 -18.43 25.52
C GLU A 187 -17.57 -17.16 24.93
N THR A 188 -17.59 -17.02 23.60
CA THR A 188 -17.05 -15.84 22.87
C THR A 188 -18.07 -14.72 22.62
N ARG A 189 -19.25 -14.76 23.25
CA ARG A 189 -20.07 -13.54 23.43
C ARG A 189 -19.91 -12.96 24.84
N ARG A 190 -18.68 -12.69 25.28
CA ARG A 190 -18.51 -11.68 26.35
C ARG A 190 -18.65 -10.31 25.73
N GLN A 191 -19.68 -9.60 26.19
CA GLN A 191 -19.92 -8.19 25.92
C GLN A 191 -18.63 -7.41 26.15
N LEU A 192 -18.19 -6.70 25.11
CA LEU A 192 -17.13 -5.70 25.22
C LEU A 192 -17.48 -4.75 26.39
N PRO A 193 -16.52 -4.36 27.24
CA PRO A 193 -16.81 -3.35 28.25
C PRO A 193 -17.22 -2.08 27.50
N ALA A 194 -18.45 -1.63 27.74
CA ALA A 194 -18.88 -0.30 27.34
C ALA A 194 -17.92 0.68 28.03
N ILE A 195 -17.22 1.49 27.23
CA ILE A 195 -16.43 2.62 27.71
C ILE A 195 -17.44 3.58 28.35
N GLY A 196 -17.70 3.40 29.63
CA GLY A 196 -18.52 4.26 30.47
C GLY A 196 -17.62 5.27 31.16
N TYR A 197 -17.58 6.48 30.61
CA TYR A 197 -17.01 7.63 31.29
C TYR A 197 -17.90 7.97 32.49
N GLY A 198 -17.37 7.79 33.70
CA GLY A 198 -17.98 8.22 34.97
C GLY A 198 -18.85 7.15 35.66
N ASP A 199 -18.30 6.52 36.70
CA ASP A 199 -19.08 5.84 37.72
C ASP A 199 -18.67 6.40 39.11
N PRO A 200 -19.58 7.05 39.86
CA PRO A 200 -19.25 7.78 41.09
C PRO A 200 -19.18 6.91 42.36
N TYR A 201 -19.19 5.57 42.26
CA TYR A 201 -19.33 4.71 43.43
C TYR A 201 -18.07 3.93 43.84
N VAL A 202 -16.92 4.60 43.89
CA VAL A 202 -15.75 4.07 44.61
C VAL A 202 -15.78 4.58 46.06
N SER A 203 -16.53 3.89 46.93
CA SER A 203 -16.39 4.06 48.38
C SER A 203 -15.54 2.94 48.96
N TRP A 204 -14.47 3.35 49.64
CA TRP A 204 -13.46 2.54 50.29
C TRP A 204 -14.02 1.61 51.37
N SER A 205 -13.52 0.37 51.39
CA SER A 205 -13.35 -0.46 52.58
C SER A 205 -12.16 -1.39 52.38
#